data_AF-A0A929QKW1-F1
#
_entry.id   AF-A0A929QKW1-F1
#
_cell.length_a   1.000
_cell.length_b   1.000
_cell.length_c   1.000
_cell.angle_alpha   90.00
_cell.angle_beta   90.00
_cell.angle_gamma   90.00
#
_symmetry.space_group_name_H-M   'P 1'
#
loop_
_entity.id
_entity.type
_entity.pdbx_description
1 polymer ?
#
loop_
_entity_poly.entity_id
_entity_poly.type
_entity_poly.pdbx_seq_one_letter_code
_entity_poly.pdbx_strand_id
1 'polypeptide(L)'
;VIKIVSRFKNSELLLLNMVKNEAEATRIYENVKRVANANIGPNLNLELIGYVASDKSVARSIKQRTLFTDDEAYGSASVQIKQIASNLLYRLERKVLKDEQSRSFGGFFKRLIEQF
;
A
#
# COMPACT_ATOMS: atom_id res chain seq x y z
N VAL A 1 13.49 12.91 -7.38
CA VAL A 1 13.55 11.47 -7.76
C VAL A 1 12.40 11.16 -8.69
N ILE A 2 12.68 10.59 -9.87
CA ILE A 2 11.65 10.10 -10.80
C ILE A 2 11.27 8.69 -10.37
N LYS A 3 9.97 8.41 -10.24
CA LYS A 3 9.46 7.06 -9.99
C LYS A 3 8.90 6.49 -11.30
N ILE A 4 9.26 5.26 -11.63
CA ILE A 4 8.85 4.58 -12.87
C ILE A 4 8.10 3.30 -12.48
N VAL A 5 6.95 3.07 -13.11
CA VAL A 5 6.19 1.82 -12.94
C VAL A 5 6.77 0.77 -13.88
N SER A 6 7.10 -0.44 -13.38
CA SER A 6 7.80 -1.45 -14.21
C SER A 6 6.91 -2.08 -15.29
N ARG A 7 5.60 -2.14 -15.06
CA ARG A 7 4.60 -2.57 -16.04
C ARG A 7 3.42 -1.61 -15.96
N PHE A 8 3.09 -0.99 -17.07
CA PHE A 8 1.94 -0.10 -17.13
C PHE A 8 0.65 -0.92 -17.05
N LYS A 9 -0.17 -0.69 -16.02
CA LYS A 9 -1.55 -1.19 -15.95
C LYS A 9 -2.52 -0.02 -15.95
N ASN A 10 -3.73 -0.30 -16.42
CA ASN A 10 -4.83 0.66 -16.37
C ASN A 10 -5.37 0.91 -14.97
N SER A 11 -4.93 0.15 -13.95
CA SER A 11 -5.38 0.32 -12.56
C SER A 11 -4.21 0.19 -11.62
N GLU A 12 -3.81 1.32 -11.03
CA GLU A 12 -2.65 1.43 -10.15
C GLU A 12 -3.06 1.92 -8.76
N LEU A 13 -2.45 1.32 -7.75
CA LEU A 13 -2.68 1.66 -6.34
C LEU A 13 -1.62 2.67 -5.87
N LEU A 14 -2.04 3.65 -5.09
CA LEU A 14 -1.20 4.70 -4.55
C LEU A 14 -1.16 4.62 -3.02
N LEU A 15 0.05 4.63 -2.48
CA LEU A 15 0.33 4.87 -1.07
C LEU A 15 1.14 6.16 -0.96
N LEU A 16 0.66 7.10 -0.14
CA LEU A 16 1.35 8.37 0.08
C LEU A 16 2.14 8.32 1.39
N ASN A 17 3.47 8.41 1.28
CA ASN A 17 4.37 8.36 2.42
C ASN A 17 4.75 9.76 2.90
N MET A 18 5.09 9.87 4.19
CA MET A 18 5.57 11.10 4.85
C MET A 18 4.63 12.30 4.71
N VAL A 19 3.32 12.08 4.77
CA VAL A 19 2.35 13.18 4.84
C VAL A 19 2.15 13.63 6.29
N LYS A 20 1.62 14.83 6.52
CA LYS A 20 1.27 15.31 7.86
C LYS A 20 -0.01 14.66 8.37
N ASN A 21 -0.99 14.46 7.49
CA ASN A 21 -2.30 13.91 7.82
C ASN A 21 -3.04 13.46 6.54
N GLU A 22 -4.23 12.92 6.74
CA GLU A 22 -5.12 12.46 5.67
C GLU A 22 -5.52 13.57 4.70
N ALA A 23 -5.80 14.79 5.18
CA ALA A 23 -6.21 15.90 4.32
C ALA A 23 -5.11 16.26 3.31
N GLU A 24 -3.84 16.24 3.74
CA GLU A 24 -2.71 16.41 2.83
C GLU A 24 -2.60 15.24 1.83
N ALA A 25 -2.77 14.00 2.29
CA ALA A 25 -2.76 12.83 1.40
C ALA A 25 -3.82 12.94 0.31
N THR A 26 -5.06 13.27 0.66
CA THR A 26 -6.16 13.46 -0.27
C THR A 26 -5.85 14.58 -1.26
N ARG A 27 -5.33 15.72 -0.80
CA ARG A 27 -4.96 16.84 -1.68
C ARG A 27 -3.86 16.45 -2.68
N ILE A 28 -2.87 15.68 -2.26
CA ILE A 28 -1.79 15.19 -3.14
C ILE A 28 -2.37 14.21 -4.17
N TYR A 29 -3.18 13.25 -3.71
CA TYR A 29 -3.83 12.26 -4.56
C TYR A 29 -4.69 12.91 -5.65
N GLU A 30 -5.55 13.87 -5.31
CA GLU A 30 -6.41 14.56 -6.29
C GLU A 30 -5.58 15.34 -7.32
N ASN A 31 -4.46 15.94 -6.91
CA ASN A 31 -3.55 16.60 -7.84
C ASN A 31 -2.89 15.61 -8.81
N VAL A 32 -2.39 14.48 -8.30
CA VAL A 32 -1.79 13.43 -9.13
C VAL A 32 -2.83 12.88 -10.10
N LYS A 33 -4.04 12.58 -9.62
CA LYS A 33 -5.15 12.08 -10.43
C LYS A 33 -5.55 13.06 -11.53
N ARG A 34 -5.68 14.36 -11.21
CA ARG A 34 -6.00 15.39 -12.19
C ARG A 34 -4.93 15.50 -13.28
N VAL A 35 -3.65 15.52 -12.91
CA VAL A 35 -2.54 15.59 -13.86
C VAL A 35 -2.46 14.33 -14.72
N ALA A 36 -2.63 13.15 -14.10
CA ALA A 36 -2.65 11.87 -14.82
C ALA A 36 -3.79 11.81 -15.85
N ASN A 37 -5.02 12.21 -15.46
CA ASN A 37 -6.16 12.26 -16.36
C ASN A 37 -5.93 13.19 -17.56
N ALA A 38 -5.28 14.34 -17.33
CA ALA A 38 -5.01 15.31 -18.40
C ALA A 38 -3.91 14.86 -19.38
N ASN A 39 -2.94 14.05 -18.94
CA ASN A 39 -1.75 13.73 -19.74
C ASN A 39 -1.69 12.27 -20.23
N ILE A 40 -2.26 11.33 -19.47
CA ILE A 40 -2.26 9.89 -19.78
C ILE A 40 -3.64 9.47 -20.30
N GLY A 41 -4.69 10.13 -19.83
CA GLY A 41 -6.06 9.91 -20.26
C GLY A 41 -6.92 9.10 -19.28
N PRO A 42 -8.22 8.94 -19.58
CA PRO A 42 -9.20 8.38 -18.65
C PRO A 42 -9.06 6.88 -18.41
N ASN A 43 -8.25 6.18 -19.20
CA ASN A 43 -8.03 4.74 -19.08
C ASN A 43 -7.14 4.38 -17.88
N LEU A 44 -6.42 5.35 -17.30
CA LEU A 44 -5.63 5.15 -16.08
C LEU A 44 -6.50 5.41 -14.85
N ASN A 45 -6.87 4.34 -14.15
CA ASN A 45 -7.51 4.40 -12.85
C ASN A 45 -6.45 4.43 -11.74
N LEU A 46 -6.37 5.54 -11.02
CA LEU A 46 -5.55 5.66 -9.81
C LEU A 46 -6.44 5.53 -8.58
N GLU A 47 -5.99 4.74 -7.61
CA GLU A 47 -6.71 4.53 -6.36
C GLU A 47 -5.80 4.69 -5.15
N LEU A 48 -6.15 5.62 -4.25
CA LEU A 48 -5.46 5.79 -2.98
C LEU A 48 -5.84 4.66 -2.01
N ILE A 49 -4.87 3.85 -1.60
CA ILE A 49 -5.09 2.77 -0.61
C ILE A 49 -4.78 3.19 0.82
N GLY A 50 -4.12 4.33 0.99
CA GLY A 50 -3.89 4.97 2.28
C GLY A 50 -2.63 5.85 2.27
N TYR A 51 -2.26 6.29 3.46
CA TYR A 51 -1.10 7.13 3.68
C TYR A 51 -0.32 6.70 4.92
N VAL A 52 0.95 7.09 4.97
CA VAL A 52 1.80 6.94 6.16
C VAL A 52 2.25 8.33 6.58
N ALA A 53 1.93 8.69 7.82
CA ALA A 53 2.29 9.98 8.38
C ALA A 53 3.80 10.08 8.60
N SER A 54 4.33 11.30 8.52
CA SER A 54 5.71 11.56 8.89
C SER A 54 5.90 11.31 10.37
N ASP A 55 6.69 10.29 10.71
CA ASP A 55 6.94 9.89 12.09
C ASP A 55 8.45 9.77 12.35
N LYS A 56 8.90 10.32 13.48
CA LYS A 56 10.31 10.28 13.90
C LYS A 56 10.74 8.87 14.27
N SER A 57 9.80 8.03 14.72
CA SER A 57 10.08 6.63 15.05
C SER A 57 10.56 5.84 13.83
N VAL A 58 10.05 6.14 12.64
CA VAL A 58 10.52 5.55 11.38
C VAL A 58 12.00 5.84 11.17
N ALA A 59 12.41 7.11 11.31
CA ALA A 59 13.82 7.50 11.16
C ALA A 59 14.74 6.86 12.23
N ARG A 60 14.24 6.71 13.46
CA ARG A 60 14.97 6.03 14.54
C ARG A 60 15.17 4.54 14.22
N SER A 61 14.11 3.85 13.80
CA SER A 61 14.13 2.42 13.48
C SER A 61 15.06 2.13 12.29
N ILE A 62 15.08 3.01 11.27
CA ILE A 62 16.05 2.93 10.17
C ILE A 62 17.50 2.94 10.68
N LYS A 63 17.83 3.83 11.62
CA LYS A 63 19.19 3.90 12.21
C LYS A 63 19.53 2.65 13.01
N GLN A 64 18.54 2.07 13.68
CA GLN A 64 18.67 0.87 14.49
C GLN A 64 18.61 -0.44 13.66
N ARG A 65 18.28 -0.34 12.36
CA ARG A 65 18.06 -1.48 11.45
C ARG A 65 16.94 -2.41 11.92
N THR A 66 15.91 -1.82 12.49
CA THR A 66 14.70 -2.48 13.00
C THR A 66 13.47 -1.99 12.23
N LEU A 67 12.38 -2.75 12.30
CA LEU A 67 11.10 -2.33 11.75
C LEU A 67 10.41 -1.37 12.72
N PHE A 68 9.98 -0.21 12.22
CA PHE A 68 9.23 0.76 13.04
C PHE A 68 7.89 0.20 13.55
N THR A 69 7.35 -0.80 12.86
CA THR A 69 6.15 -1.54 13.27
C THR A 69 6.35 -2.41 14.50
N ASP A 70 7.60 -2.75 14.80
CA ASP A 70 7.98 -3.61 15.93
C ASP A 70 8.42 -2.73 17.09
N ASP A 71 9.24 -1.70 16.81
CA ASP A 71 9.72 -0.73 17.80
C ASP A 71 8.59 0.14 18.38
N GLU A 72 7.61 0.52 17.56
CA GLU A 72 6.42 1.28 17.98
C GLU A 72 5.15 0.70 17.36
N ALA A 73 4.71 -0.45 17.88
CA ALA A 73 3.58 -1.19 17.34
C ALA A 73 2.25 -0.41 17.24
N TYR A 74 2.07 0.60 18.10
CA TYR A 74 0.88 1.47 18.18
C TYR A 74 1.14 2.89 17.67
N GLY A 75 2.34 3.17 17.15
CA GLY A 75 2.67 4.46 16.53
C GLY A 75 1.81 4.72 15.30
N SER A 76 1.62 5.98 14.96
CA SER A 76 0.72 6.40 13.87
C SER A 76 1.07 5.74 12.54
N ALA A 77 2.37 5.76 12.17
CA ALA A 77 2.88 5.12 10.97
C ALA A 77 2.66 3.59 10.98
N SER A 78 2.83 2.95 12.13
CA SER A 78 2.67 1.51 12.31
C SER A 78 1.21 1.06 12.16
N VAL A 79 0.29 1.79 12.78
CA VAL A 79 -1.15 1.53 12.65
C VAL A 79 -1.59 1.73 11.20
N GLN A 80 -1.15 2.82 10.57
CA GLN A 80 -1.51 3.15 9.19
C GLN A 80 -0.99 2.11 8.19
N ILE A 81 0.28 1.69 8.29
CA ILE A 81 0.82 0.68 7.36
C ILE A 81 0.14 -0.68 7.55
N LYS A 82 -0.18 -1.06 8.80
CA LYS A 82 -0.95 -2.27 9.11
C LYS A 82 -2.36 -2.20 8.50
N GLN A 83 -3.04 -1.06 8.62
CA GLN A 83 -4.35 -0.85 8.00
C GLN A 83 -4.28 -0.95 6.46
N ILE A 84 -3.26 -0.37 5.84
CA ILE A 84 -3.06 -0.46 4.39
C ILE A 84 -2.83 -1.91 3.95
N ALA A 85 -2.01 -2.66 4.70
CA ALA A 85 -1.79 -4.08 4.45
C ALA A 85 -3.09 -4.89 4.56
N SER A 86 -3.92 -4.65 5.59
CA SER A 86 -5.24 -5.28 5.74
C SER A 86 -6.17 -4.96 4.56
N ASN A 87 -6.22 -3.69 4.14
CA ASN A 87 -7.03 -3.27 2.98
C ASN A 87 -6.57 -3.95 1.68
N LEU A 88 -5.27 -4.12 1.51
CA LEU A 88 -4.68 -4.80 0.36
C LEU A 88 -5.00 -6.30 0.39
N LEU A 89 -4.86 -6.95 1.55
CA LEU A 89 -5.16 -8.36 1.72
C LEU A 89 -6.63 -8.66 1.38
N TYR A 90 -7.57 -7.91 1.95
CA TYR A 90 -8.99 -8.06 1.66
C TYR A 90 -9.32 -7.91 0.16
N ARG A 91 -8.63 -6.99 -0.53
CA ARG A 91 -8.79 -6.82 -1.99
C ARG A 91 -8.24 -8.00 -2.77
N LEU A 92 -7.10 -8.55 -2.36
CA LEU A 92 -6.52 -9.72 -3.00
C LEU A 92 -7.39 -10.94 -2.77
N GLU A 93 -7.82 -11.21 -1.53
CA GLU A 93 -8.71 -12.31 -1.18
C GLU A 93 -9.99 -12.30 -2.02
N ARG A 94 -10.67 -11.15 -2.13
CA ARG A 94 -11.85 -11.02 -3.01
C ARG A 94 -11.56 -11.26 -4.49
N LYS A 95 -10.33 -10.98 -4.95
CA LYS A 95 -9.92 -11.24 -6.34
C LYS A 95 -9.49 -12.69 -6.59
N VAL A 96 -9.14 -13.44 -5.54
CA VAL A 96 -8.87 -14.89 -5.62
C VAL A 96 -10.17 -15.71 -5.63
N LEU A 97 -11.27 -15.19 -5.09
CA LEU A 97 -12.60 -15.83 -5.13
C LEU A 97 -13.29 -15.78 -6.52
N LYS A 98 -12.54 -15.70 -7.62
CA LYS A 98 -13.10 -16.07 -8.92
C LYS A 98 -13.20 -17.59 -8.93
N ASP A 99 -14.41 -18.10 -9.19
CA ASP A 99 -14.77 -19.53 -9.28
C ASP A 99 -14.01 -20.26 -10.41
N GLU A 100 -12.69 -20.32 -10.31
CA GLU A 100 -11.89 -21.27 -11.07
C GLU A 100 -11.71 -22.50 -10.19
N GLN A 101 -12.61 -23.46 -10.42
CA GLN A 101 -12.50 -24.83 -9.97
C GLN A 101 -11.04 -25.27 -10.02
N SER A 102 -10.53 -25.75 -8.88
CA SER A 102 -9.23 -26.43 -8.70
C SER A 102 -7.95 -25.56 -8.66
N ARG A 103 -7.63 -25.02 -7.47
CA ARG A 103 -6.27 -25.06 -6.88
C ARG A 103 -6.33 -24.63 -5.40
N SER A 104 -6.18 -25.62 -4.54
CA SER A 104 -6.38 -25.54 -3.09
C SER A 104 -5.55 -24.44 -2.41
N PHE A 105 -6.24 -23.53 -1.71
CA PHE A 105 -5.69 -22.48 -0.85
C PHE A 105 -4.77 -23.01 0.27
N GLY A 106 -4.97 -24.26 0.71
CA GLY A 106 -4.19 -24.86 1.78
C GLY A 106 -2.69 -24.96 1.49
N GLY A 107 -2.29 -25.08 0.21
CA GLY A 107 -0.88 -25.21 -0.17
C GLY A 107 -0.07 -23.91 -0.05
N PHE A 108 -0.73 -22.75 -0.19
CA PHE A 108 -0.05 -21.45 -0.08
C PHE A 108 0.12 -21.02 1.38
N PHE A 109 -0.92 -21.20 2.21
CA PHE A 109 -0.83 -20.91 3.65
C PHE A 109 0.18 -21.81 4.36
N LYS A 110 0.27 -23.08 3.96
CA LYS A 110 1.30 -24.01 4.48
C LYS A 110 2.72 -23.50 4.23
N ARG A 111 3.00 -22.98 3.03
CA ARG A 111 4.31 -22.41 2.67
C ARG A 111 4.63 -21.10 3.41
N LEU A 112 3.62 -20.28 3.69
CA LEU A 112 3.79 -19.06 4.49
C LEU A 112 4.11 -19.38 5.95
N ILE A 113 3.46 -20.40 6.52
CA ILE A 113 3.70 -20.82 7.91
C ILE A 113 5.03 -21.56 8.03
N GLU A 114 5.45 -22.33 7.02
CA GLU A 114 6.75 -23.04 7.01
C GLU A 114 7.98 -22.11 6.83
N GLN A 115 7.78 -20.84 6.47
CA GLN A 115 8.88 -19.86 6.31
C GLN A 115 9.11 -18.95 7.53
N PHE A 116 8.35 -19.14 8.61
CA PHE A 116 8.55 -18.51 9.92
C PHE A 116 8.83 -19.57 10.99
#